data_AF-A0A1X2F798-F1
#
_entry.id   AF-A0A1X2F798-F1
#
_cell.length_a   1.000
_cell.length_b   1.000
_cell.length_c   1.000
_cell.angle_alpha   90.00
_cell.angle_beta   90.00
_cell.angle_gamma   90.00
#
_symmetry.space_group_name_H-M   'P 1'
#
loop_
_entity.id
_entity.type
_entity.pdbx_description
1 polymer ?
#
loop_
_entity_poly.entity_id
_entity_poly.type
_entity_poly.pdbx_seq_one_letter_code
_entity_poly.pdbx_strand_id
1 'polypeptide(L)'
;MSFLMMPPELNSISMYTGAGSAPMLQAASAWDGLAAELGTAASSFSSVTSGLSTQAWQGAAAQAMAAAAVPYAGYLSAAAAHAGGAAQQARAVASVFETARAAVVHPLAVEANRNGFVRLVMSNFFGQNAPAIAAAESMYEQMWAKDVDAMIGYHAGASQAAAALTPLEGVVAGRRDPLGALGKLFVRIVKDAVKEGAKEADKARIAAEQARQAARKTGAIVQKAETDLLRGNARQAIKDLQPLIPMVNPFPAIPIIAIRR
;
A
#
# COMPACT_ATOMS: atom_id res chain seq x y z
N MET A 1 -28.71 13.92 -18.61
CA MET A 1 -29.60 14.37 -17.52
C MET A 1 -31.05 14.32 -17.99
N SER A 2 -31.67 13.13 -18.06
CA SER A 2 -33.04 12.97 -18.60
C SER A 2 -34.13 13.40 -17.60
N PHE A 3 -33.87 13.31 -16.30
CA PHE A 3 -34.83 13.60 -15.21
C PHE A 3 -35.36 15.04 -15.18
N LEU A 4 -34.63 16.00 -15.77
CA LEU A 4 -35.05 17.40 -15.88
C LEU A 4 -36.34 17.57 -16.69
N MET A 5 -36.59 16.64 -17.62
CA MET A 5 -37.74 16.66 -18.52
C MET A 5 -38.76 15.58 -18.18
N MET A 6 -38.51 14.81 -17.11
CA MET A 6 -39.44 13.77 -16.66
C MET A 6 -40.51 14.39 -15.77
N PRO A 7 -41.79 14.01 -15.94
CA PRO A 7 -42.87 14.44 -15.06
C PRO A 7 -42.69 13.87 -13.64
N PRO A 8 -43.31 14.49 -12.62
CA PRO A 8 -43.20 14.07 -11.23
C PRO A 8 -43.62 12.61 -11.00
N GLU A 9 -44.56 12.06 -11.77
CA GLU A 9 -44.94 10.64 -11.68
C GLU A 9 -43.73 9.71 -11.86
N LEU A 10 -42.84 10.03 -12.81
CA LEU A 10 -41.67 9.22 -13.13
C LEU A 10 -40.51 9.50 -12.19
N ASN A 11 -40.24 10.77 -11.87
CA ASN A 11 -39.16 11.12 -10.95
C ASN A 11 -39.44 10.59 -9.54
N SER A 12 -40.65 10.82 -9.02
CA SER A 12 -41.09 10.30 -7.72
C SER A 12 -40.99 8.77 -7.69
N ILE A 13 -41.67 8.04 -8.59
CA ILE A 13 -41.74 6.57 -8.50
C ILE A 13 -40.37 5.90 -8.65
N SER A 14 -39.47 6.51 -9.43
CA SER A 14 -38.10 5.99 -9.62
C SER A 14 -37.30 5.95 -8.31
N MET A 15 -37.57 6.87 -7.38
CA MET A 15 -36.93 6.88 -6.05
C MET A 15 -37.55 5.90 -5.05
N TYR A 16 -38.79 5.44 -5.29
CA TYR A 16 -39.48 4.48 -4.43
C TYR A 16 -39.43 3.04 -4.95
N THR A 17 -38.91 2.83 -6.16
CA THR A 17 -38.77 1.51 -6.78
C THR A 17 -37.30 1.07 -6.79
N GLY A 18 -37.06 -0.24 -6.72
CA GLY A 18 -35.72 -0.82 -6.69
C GLY A 18 -35.27 -1.28 -5.31
N ALA A 19 -33.98 -1.64 -5.20
CA ALA A 19 -33.43 -2.30 -4.01
C ALA A 19 -33.10 -1.36 -2.84
N GLY A 20 -33.25 -0.04 -3.01
CA GLY A 20 -32.93 0.97 -2.00
C GLY A 20 -31.44 1.07 -1.69
N SER A 21 -31.11 1.61 -0.52
CA SER A 21 -29.72 1.84 -0.07
C SER A 21 -29.00 0.61 0.48
N ALA A 22 -29.73 -0.45 0.84
CA ALA A 22 -29.17 -1.62 1.52
C ALA A 22 -28.02 -2.30 0.76
N PRO A 23 -28.09 -2.55 -0.56
CA PRO A 23 -26.96 -3.13 -1.30
C PRO A 23 -25.70 -2.25 -1.27
N MET A 24 -25.85 -0.93 -1.27
CA MET A 24 -24.72 0.00 -1.19
C MET A 24 -24.07 -0.02 0.21
N LEU A 25 -24.88 -0.14 1.27
CA LEU A 25 -24.37 -0.30 2.63
C LEU A 25 -23.68 -1.64 2.84
N GLN A 26 -24.16 -2.71 2.19
CA GLN A 26 -23.48 -4.00 2.16
C GLN A 26 -22.15 -3.93 1.40
N ALA A 27 -22.09 -3.19 0.29
CA ALA A 27 -20.83 -2.95 -0.41
C ALA A 27 -19.85 -2.18 0.51
N ALA A 28 -20.32 -1.19 1.27
CA ALA A 28 -19.49 -0.47 2.22
C ALA A 28 -18.88 -1.39 3.29
N SER A 29 -19.68 -2.30 3.87
CA SER A 29 -19.15 -3.25 4.86
C SER A 29 -18.17 -4.25 4.27
N ALA A 30 -18.39 -4.70 3.03
CA ALA A 30 -17.45 -5.56 2.32
C ALA A 30 -16.10 -4.86 2.07
N TRP A 31 -16.13 -3.58 1.67
CA TRP A 31 -14.93 -2.76 1.49
C TRP A 31 -14.17 -2.52 2.80
N ASP A 32 -14.88 -2.29 3.92
CA ASP A 32 -14.25 -2.20 5.23
C ASP A 32 -13.60 -3.52 5.67
N GLY A 33 -14.27 -4.65 5.40
CA GLY A 33 -13.72 -5.99 5.65
C GLY A 33 -12.40 -6.19 4.88
N LEU A 34 -12.40 -5.84 3.59
CA LEU A 34 -11.19 -5.90 2.76
C LEU A 34 -10.09 -4.96 3.28
N ALA A 35 -10.44 -3.75 3.72
CA ALA A 35 -9.47 -2.84 4.32
C ALA A 35 -8.80 -3.44 5.57
N ALA A 36 -9.58 -4.08 6.44
CA ALA A 36 -9.09 -4.73 7.65
C ALA A 36 -8.18 -5.94 7.33
N GLU A 37 -8.57 -6.78 6.36
CA GLU A 37 -7.76 -7.91 5.92
C GLU A 37 -6.41 -7.47 5.32
N LEU A 38 -6.42 -6.44 4.47
CA LEU A 38 -5.21 -5.88 3.88
C LEU A 38 -4.28 -5.24 4.93
N GLY A 39 -4.84 -4.51 5.90
CA GLY A 39 -4.08 -3.94 7.01
C GLY A 39 -3.45 -5.01 7.91
N THR A 40 -4.20 -6.08 8.17
CA THR A 40 -3.71 -7.25 8.91
C THR A 40 -2.59 -7.95 8.15
N ALA A 41 -2.76 -8.15 6.83
CA ALA A 41 -1.74 -8.73 5.96
C ALA A 41 -0.46 -7.88 5.95
N ALA A 42 -0.57 -6.55 5.87
CA ALA A 42 0.58 -5.63 5.92
C ALA A 42 1.37 -5.77 7.23
N SER A 43 0.65 -5.84 8.35
CA SER A 43 1.23 -5.97 9.70
C SER A 43 1.90 -7.33 9.89
N SER A 44 1.23 -8.40 9.45
CA SER A 44 1.77 -9.77 9.49
C SER A 44 3.05 -9.89 8.65
N PHE A 45 3.04 -9.37 7.43
CA PHE A 45 4.20 -9.40 6.53
C PHE A 45 5.41 -8.64 7.12
N SER A 46 5.16 -7.47 7.71
CA SER A 46 6.19 -6.70 8.41
C SER A 46 6.75 -7.46 9.62
N SER A 47 5.89 -8.09 10.41
CA SER A 47 6.26 -8.90 11.57
C SER A 47 7.16 -10.07 11.17
N VAL A 48 6.74 -10.90 10.20
CA VAL A 48 7.53 -12.05 9.71
C VAL A 48 8.89 -11.61 9.17
N THR A 49 8.92 -10.52 8.39
CA THR A 49 10.18 -10.00 7.82
C THR A 49 11.13 -9.53 8.93
N SER A 50 10.62 -8.79 9.91
CA SER A 50 11.43 -8.32 11.04
C SER A 50 11.95 -9.48 11.91
N GLY A 51 11.11 -10.49 12.18
CA GLY A 51 11.48 -11.70 12.89
C GLY A 51 12.60 -12.47 12.17
N LEU A 52 12.50 -12.62 10.85
CA LEU A 52 13.53 -13.31 10.07
C LEU A 52 14.89 -12.59 10.14
N SER A 53 14.88 -11.26 10.09
CA SER A 53 16.11 -10.44 10.12
C SER A 53 16.78 -10.34 11.49
N THR A 54 16.08 -10.72 12.56
CA THR A 54 16.55 -10.62 13.96
C THR A 54 16.90 -11.98 14.58
N GLN A 55 16.69 -13.08 13.85
CA GLN A 55 16.95 -14.46 14.32
C GLN A 55 18.29 -15.01 13.81
N ALA A 56 18.37 -16.27 13.39
CA ALA A 56 19.63 -16.92 13.02
C ALA A 56 20.26 -16.37 11.72
N TRP A 57 19.49 -15.66 10.89
CA TRP A 57 19.97 -15.07 9.64
C TRP A 57 20.22 -13.58 9.83
N GLN A 58 21.44 -13.23 10.23
CA GLN A 58 21.89 -11.86 10.47
C GLN A 58 22.98 -11.43 9.47
N GLY A 59 23.21 -10.11 9.35
CA GLY A 59 24.23 -9.52 8.49
C GLY A 59 23.67 -8.78 7.28
N ALA A 60 24.55 -8.29 6.41
CA ALA A 60 24.19 -7.39 5.30
C ALA A 60 23.14 -7.98 4.33
N ALA A 61 23.17 -9.30 4.09
CA ALA A 61 22.20 -9.98 3.22
C ALA A 61 20.79 -10.00 3.84
N ALA A 62 20.67 -10.24 5.14
CA ALA A 62 19.40 -10.23 5.86
C ALA A 62 18.80 -8.81 5.93
N GLN A 63 19.62 -7.80 6.20
CA GLN A 63 19.21 -6.39 6.17
C GLN A 63 18.70 -5.97 4.78
N ALA A 64 19.38 -6.41 3.72
CA ALA A 64 18.98 -6.10 2.36
C ALA A 64 17.67 -6.80 1.95
N MET A 65 17.45 -8.05 2.38
CA MET A 65 16.16 -8.73 2.21
C MET A 65 15.03 -8.06 3.00
N ALA A 66 15.28 -7.62 4.23
CA ALA A 66 14.29 -6.87 5.01
C ALA A 66 13.92 -5.53 4.34
N ALA A 67 14.92 -4.80 3.83
CA ALA A 67 14.71 -3.58 3.07
C ALA A 67 13.92 -3.82 1.77
N ALA A 68 14.16 -4.95 1.10
CA ALA A 68 13.42 -5.35 -0.10
C ALA A 68 11.94 -5.57 0.18
N ALA A 69 11.57 -6.02 1.38
CA ALA A 69 10.20 -6.39 1.74
C ALA A 69 9.31 -5.17 2.09
N VAL A 70 9.89 -4.08 2.61
CA VAL A 70 9.16 -2.86 3.01
C VAL A 70 8.15 -2.33 1.96
N PRO A 71 8.51 -2.26 0.66
CA PRO A 71 7.58 -1.88 -0.41
C PRO A 71 6.28 -2.69 -0.48
N TYR A 72 6.31 -3.97 -0.13
CA TYR A 72 5.12 -4.83 -0.20
C TYR A 72 4.16 -4.58 0.96
N ALA A 73 4.66 -4.44 2.20
CA ALA A 73 3.84 -4.01 3.32
C ALA A 73 3.22 -2.61 3.10
N GLY A 74 4.00 -1.69 2.51
CA GLY A 74 3.51 -0.37 2.13
C GLY A 74 2.41 -0.43 1.07
N TYR A 75 2.53 -1.34 0.11
CA TYR A 75 1.49 -1.59 -0.90
C TYR A 75 0.18 -2.09 -0.26
N LEU A 76 0.26 -3.08 0.62
CA LEU A 76 -0.91 -3.61 1.32
C LEU A 76 -1.59 -2.54 2.18
N SER A 77 -0.80 -1.70 2.86
CA SER A 77 -1.32 -0.58 3.66
C SER A 77 -2.02 0.48 2.79
N ALA A 78 -1.46 0.80 1.62
CA ALA A 78 -2.08 1.74 0.68
C ALA A 78 -3.37 1.17 0.07
N ALA A 79 -3.40 -0.12 -0.25
CA ALA A 79 -4.60 -0.81 -0.72
C ALA A 79 -5.68 -0.87 0.38
N ALA A 80 -5.30 -1.06 1.65
CA ALA A 80 -6.21 -1.00 2.78
C ALA A 80 -6.86 0.40 2.91
N ALA A 81 -6.06 1.46 2.84
CA ALA A 81 -6.56 2.83 2.87
C ALA A 81 -7.53 3.13 1.72
N HIS A 82 -7.22 2.62 0.53
CA HIS A 82 -8.08 2.75 -0.64
C HIS A 82 -9.44 2.04 -0.47
N ALA A 83 -9.42 0.81 0.03
CA ALA A 83 -10.63 0.06 0.35
C ALA A 83 -11.49 0.79 1.40
N GLY A 84 -10.88 1.33 2.46
CA GLY A 84 -11.58 2.16 3.44
C GLY A 84 -12.18 3.44 2.83
N GLY A 85 -11.47 4.09 1.91
CA GLY A 85 -12.01 5.22 1.14
C GLY A 85 -13.22 4.83 0.30
N ALA A 86 -13.18 3.68 -0.38
CA ALA A 86 -14.31 3.16 -1.15
C ALA A 86 -15.55 2.89 -0.27
N ALA A 87 -15.34 2.33 0.93
CA ALA A 87 -16.41 2.12 1.90
C ALA A 87 -17.08 3.43 2.34
N GLN A 88 -16.29 4.49 2.56
CA GLN A 88 -16.81 5.82 2.90
C GLN A 88 -17.65 6.41 1.76
N GLN A 89 -17.18 6.31 0.51
CA GLN A 89 -17.94 6.83 -0.64
C GLN A 89 -19.23 6.05 -0.88
N ALA A 90 -19.23 4.72 -0.67
CA ALA A 90 -20.45 3.92 -0.74
C ALA A 90 -21.50 4.39 0.28
N ARG A 91 -21.09 4.67 1.53
CA ARG A 91 -21.99 5.25 2.55
C ARG A 91 -22.49 6.64 2.16
N ALA A 92 -21.63 7.47 1.57
CA ALA A 92 -22.03 8.80 1.09
C ALA A 92 -23.12 8.70 0.01
N VAL A 93 -22.97 7.81 -0.97
CA VAL A 93 -23.99 7.57 -2.01
C VAL A 93 -25.31 7.08 -1.39
N ALA A 94 -25.25 6.15 -0.42
CA ALA A 94 -26.44 5.68 0.29
C ALA A 94 -27.15 6.83 1.04
N SER A 95 -26.40 7.70 1.71
CA SER A 95 -26.95 8.86 2.42
C SER A 95 -27.60 9.87 1.46
N VAL A 96 -26.97 10.16 0.32
CA VAL A 96 -27.51 11.08 -0.67
C VAL A 96 -28.77 10.50 -1.32
N PHE A 97 -28.83 9.18 -1.56
CA PHE A 97 -30.04 8.50 -2.02
C PHE A 97 -31.21 8.67 -1.04
N GLU A 98 -31.01 8.39 0.25
CA GLU A 98 -32.09 8.52 1.25
C GLU A 98 -32.52 9.99 1.43
N THR A 99 -31.57 10.94 1.34
CA THR A 99 -31.88 12.37 1.36
C THR A 99 -32.76 12.76 0.17
N ALA A 100 -32.39 12.33 -1.04
CA ALA A 100 -33.19 12.59 -2.24
C ALA A 100 -34.56 11.93 -2.17
N ARG A 101 -34.63 10.69 -1.68
CA ARG A 101 -35.89 9.95 -1.51
C ARG A 101 -36.84 10.62 -0.51
N ALA A 102 -36.30 11.23 0.55
CA ALA A 102 -37.08 12.01 1.50
C ALA A 102 -37.52 13.38 0.94
N ALA A 103 -36.77 13.92 -0.02
CA ALA A 103 -37.02 15.22 -0.62
C ALA A 103 -38.03 15.18 -1.79
N VAL A 104 -38.05 14.11 -2.59
CA VAL A 104 -39.03 13.95 -3.67
C VAL A 104 -40.47 13.90 -3.14
N VAL A 105 -41.41 14.24 -3.99
CA VAL A 105 -42.83 14.13 -3.71
C VAL A 105 -43.22 12.65 -3.61
N HIS A 106 -44.11 12.33 -2.68
CA HIS A 106 -44.60 10.97 -2.56
C HIS A 106 -45.53 10.63 -3.76
N PRO A 107 -45.40 9.46 -4.43
CA PRO A 107 -46.20 9.13 -5.62
C PRO A 107 -47.72 9.29 -5.42
N LEU A 108 -48.25 8.91 -4.24
CA LEU A 108 -49.67 9.07 -3.92
C LEU A 108 -50.13 10.55 -3.90
N ALA A 109 -49.25 11.50 -3.60
CA ALA A 109 -49.60 12.93 -3.64
C ALA A 109 -49.73 13.42 -5.09
N VAL A 110 -48.85 12.95 -5.98
CA VAL A 110 -48.94 13.22 -7.43
C VAL A 110 -50.24 12.63 -7.98
N GLU A 111 -50.53 11.37 -7.65
CA GLU A 111 -51.76 10.69 -8.04
C GLU A 111 -53.02 11.42 -7.54
N ALA A 112 -53.07 11.82 -6.26
CA ALA A 112 -54.20 12.53 -5.69
C ALA A 112 -54.47 13.86 -6.42
N ASN A 113 -53.41 14.60 -6.77
CA ASN A 113 -53.54 15.83 -7.53
C ASN A 113 -54.08 15.60 -8.95
N ARG A 114 -53.60 14.57 -9.66
CA ARG A 114 -54.08 14.23 -11.01
C ARG A 114 -55.53 13.74 -11.02
N ASN A 115 -55.90 12.90 -10.05
CA ASN A 115 -57.29 12.47 -9.87
C ASN A 115 -58.22 13.65 -9.51
N GLY A 116 -57.75 14.57 -8.67
CA GLY A 116 -58.47 15.79 -8.33
C GLY A 116 -58.69 16.70 -9.54
N PHE A 117 -57.64 16.91 -10.35
CA PHE A 117 -57.70 17.67 -11.60
C PHE A 117 -58.76 17.12 -12.56
N VAL A 118 -58.76 15.80 -12.83
CA VAL A 118 -59.75 15.16 -13.71
C VAL A 118 -61.17 15.36 -13.19
N ARG A 119 -61.40 15.23 -11.88
CA ARG A 119 -62.74 15.46 -11.28
C ARG A 119 -63.20 16.91 -11.44
N LEU A 120 -62.30 17.88 -11.26
CA LEU A 120 -62.60 19.30 -11.44
C LEU A 120 -62.97 19.62 -12.89
N VAL A 121 -62.23 19.06 -13.84
CA VAL A 121 -62.50 19.20 -15.29
C VAL A 121 -63.86 18.58 -15.64
N MET A 122 -64.13 17.34 -15.23
CA MET A 122 -65.37 16.63 -15.54
C MET A 122 -66.62 17.31 -14.96
N SER A 123 -66.48 18.08 -13.89
CA SER A 123 -67.58 18.83 -13.26
C SER A 123 -67.67 20.29 -13.70
N ASN A 124 -66.82 20.74 -14.64
CA ASN A 124 -66.70 22.15 -15.02
C ASN A 124 -67.76 22.62 -16.06
N PHE A 125 -69.02 22.22 -15.92
CA PHE A 125 -70.07 22.49 -16.92
C PHE A 125 -70.29 23.98 -17.21
N PHE A 126 -70.14 24.83 -16.19
CA PHE A 126 -70.36 26.27 -16.28
C PHE A 126 -69.07 27.10 -16.16
N GLY A 127 -67.90 26.46 -16.24
CA GLY A 127 -66.61 27.15 -16.09
C GLY A 127 -66.25 27.57 -14.66
N GLN A 128 -67.12 27.33 -13.67
CA GLN A 128 -66.92 27.76 -12.28
C GLN A 128 -65.71 27.11 -11.60
N ASN A 129 -65.29 25.92 -12.06
CA ASN A 129 -64.11 25.24 -11.51
C ASN A 129 -62.80 25.75 -12.10
N ALA A 130 -62.80 26.68 -13.06
CA ALA A 130 -61.58 27.15 -13.72
C ALA A 130 -60.47 27.60 -12.74
N PRO A 131 -60.76 28.36 -11.65
CA PRO A 131 -59.73 28.71 -10.67
C PRO A 131 -59.16 27.50 -9.92
N ALA A 132 -59.99 26.50 -9.61
CA ALA A 132 -59.57 25.29 -8.92
C ALA A 132 -58.73 24.36 -9.83
N ILE A 133 -59.05 24.31 -11.13
CA ILE A 133 -58.26 23.61 -12.15
C ILE A 133 -56.86 24.23 -12.24
N ALA A 134 -56.79 25.57 -12.37
CA ALA A 134 -55.53 26.29 -12.41
C ALA A 134 -54.70 26.08 -11.13
N ALA A 135 -55.34 26.05 -9.95
CA ALA A 135 -54.66 25.73 -8.70
C ALA A 135 -54.10 24.30 -8.70
N ALA A 136 -54.85 23.32 -9.19
CA ALA A 136 -54.39 21.93 -9.29
C ALA A 136 -53.23 21.76 -10.27
N GLU A 137 -53.20 22.50 -11.37
CA GLU A 137 -52.07 22.55 -12.32
C GLU A 137 -50.84 23.21 -11.69
N SER A 138 -51.00 24.36 -11.02
CA SER A 138 -49.89 25.03 -10.33
C SER A 138 -49.25 24.14 -9.26
N MET A 139 -50.06 23.40 -8.49
CA MET A 139 -49.55 22.42 -7.53
C MET A 139 -48.73 21.32 -8.21
N TYR A 140 -49.18 20.85 -9.38
CA TYR A 140 -48.46 19.83 -10.16
C TYR A 140 -47.11 20.33 -10.65
N GLU A 141 -47.05 21.57 -11.15
CA GLU A 141 -45.79 22.22 -11.55
C GLU A 141 -44.82 22.38 -10.36
N GLN A 142 -45.35 22.72 -9.17
CA GLN A 142 -44.54 22.76 -7.94
C GLN A 142 -44.01 21.39 -7.55
N MET A 143 -44.82 20.33 -7.67
CA MET A 143 -44.37 18.95 -7.45
C MET A 143 -43.26 18.57 -8.42
N TRP A 144 -43.39 18.94 -9.69
CA TRP A 144 -42.36 18.72 -10.69
C TRP A 144 -41.05 19.45 -10.34
N ALA A 145 -41.12 20.74 -9.99
CA ALA A 145 -39.95 21.52 -9.61
C ALA A 145 -39.23 20.92 -8.39
N LYS A 146 -39.98 20.47 -7.38
CA LYS A 146 -39.44 19.84 -6.18
C LYS A 146 -38.73 18.51 -6.48
N ASP A 147 -39.31 17.68 -7.33
CA ASP A 147 -38.69 16.42 -7.77
C ASP A 147 -37.40 16.67 -8.56
N VAL A 148 -37.41 17.67 -9.45
CA VAL A 148 -36.21 18.06 -10.22
C VAL A 148 -35.10 18.54 -9.29
N ASP A 149 -35.40 19.41 -8.33
CA ASP A 149 -34.43 19.91 -7.35
C ASP A 149 -33.80 18.77 -6.53
N ALA A 150 -34.63 17.85 -6.03
CA ALA A 150 -34.16 16.67 -5.31
C ALA A 150 -33.23 15.80 -6.18
N MET A 151 -33.56 15.60 -7.45
CA MET A 151 -32.75 14.80 -8.38
C MET A 151 -31.45 15.50 -8.81
N ILE A 152 -31.42 16.83 -8.88
CA ILE A 152 -30.18 17.61 -9.06
C ILE A 152 -29.26 17.39 -7.86
N GLY A 153 -29.79 17.51 -6.64
CA GLY A 153 -29.05 17.25 -5.40
C GLY A 153 -28.50 15.83 -5.35
N TYR A 154 -29.34 14.84 -5.69
CA TYR A 154 -28.93 13.43 -5.79
C TYR A 154 -27.76 13.24 -6.76
N HIS A 155 -27.89 13.75 -7.99
CA HIS A 155 -26.87 13.61 -9.00
C HIS A 155 -25.55 14.29 -8.58
N ALA A 156 -25.62 15.52 -8.05
CA ALA A 156 -24.45 16.26 -7.61
C ALA A 156 -23.70 15.51 -6.49
N GLY A 157 -24.41 15.06 -5.45
CA GLY A 157 -23.82 14.32 -4.34
C GLY A 157 -23.25 12.97 -4.77
N ALA A 158 -23.97 12.20 -5.59
CA ALA A 158 -23.49 10.93 -6.11
C ALA A 158 -22.25 11.10 -7.02
N SER A 159 -22.24 12.14 -7.87
CA SER A 159 -21.09 12.46 -8.72
C SER A 159 -19.87 12.87 -7.91
N GLN A 160 -20.07 13.64 -6.83
CA GLN A 160 -19.00 14.02 -5.91
C GLN A 160 -18.39 12.81 -5.22
N ALA A 161 -19.22 11.91 -4.69
CA ALA A 161 -18.76 10.67 -4.05
C ALA A 161 -18.00 9.77 -5.04
N ALA A 162 -18.49 9.67 -6.29
CA ALA A 162 -17.79 8.94 -7.35
C ALA A 162 -16.44 9.58 -7.71
N ALA A 163 -16.38 10.91 -7.82
CA ALA A 163 -15.14 11.63 -8.14
C ALA A 163 -14.10 11.56 -7.01
N ALA A 164 -14.52 11.34 -5.76
CA ALA A 164 -13.63 11.15 -4.62
C ALA A 164 -12.94 9.77 -4.61
N LEU A 165 -13.40 8.81 -5.42
CA LEU A 165 -12.71 7.54 -5.61
C LEU A 165 -11.44 7.78 -6.40
N THR A 166 -10.29 7.57 -5.76
CA THR A 166 -9.01 7.55 -6.45
C THR A 166 -8.96 6.29 -7.33
N PRO A 167 -8.44 6.30 -8.57
CA PRO A 167 -8.18 5.07 -9.30
C PRO A 167 -7.12 4.23 -8.60
N LEU A 168 -7.35 2.92 -8.47
CA LEU A 168 -6.37 2.01 -7.86
C LEU A 168 -5.06 2.01 -8.65
N GLU A 169 -5.13 2.25 -9.95
CA GLU A 169 -3.97 2.45 -10.83
C GLU A 169 -3.06 3.59 -10.35
N GLY A 170 -3.57 4.67 -9.76
CA GLY A 170 -2.74 5.72 -9.18
C GLY A 170 -1.97 5.27 -7.93
N VAL A 171 -2.54 4.31 -7.19
CA VAL A 171 -1.93 3.68 -6.00
C VAL A 171 -0.88 2.62 -6.42
N VAL A 172 -1.09 1.97 -7.57
CA VAL A 172 -0.30 0.83 -8.06
C VAL A 172 0.73 1.22 -9.15
N ALA A 173 0.52 2.28 -9.93
CA ALA A 173 1.31 2.60 -11.13
C ALA A 173 2.77 2.97 -10.86
N GLY A 174 3.12 3.34 -9.63
CA GLY A 174 4.53 3.45 -9.22
C GLY A 174 5.24 2.10 -9.08
N ARG A 175 4.53 0.96 -9.19
CA ARG A 175 5.01 -0.36 -8.77
C ARG A 175 4.28 -1.50 -9.49
N ARG A 176 4.15 -1.43 -10.83
CA ARG A 176 3.46 -2.41 -11.70
C ARG A 176 3.99 -3.86 -11.67
N ASP A 177 5.03 -4.13 -10.89
CA ASP A 177 5.56 -5.49 -10.71
C ASP A 177 6.33 -5.57 -9.40
N PRO A 178 5.64 -5.60 -8.23
CA PRO A 178 6.33 -5.64 -6.95
C PRO A 178 7.15 -6.92 -6.82
N LEU A 179 6.69 -8.04 -7.38
CA LEU A 179 7.38 -9.33 -7.33
C LEU A 179 8.60 -9.40 -8.27
N GLY A 180 8.53 -8.85 -9.47
CA GLY A 180 9.68 -8.76 -10.37
C GLY A 180 10.63 -7.60 -10.03
N ALA A 181 10.15 -6.53 -9.40
CA ALA A 181 11.02 -5.53 -8.77
C ALA A 181 11.75 -6.13 -7.56
N LEU A 182 11.06 -6.90 -6.72
CA LEU A 182 11.65 -7.72 -5.66
C LEU A 182 12.66 -8.72 -6.22
N GLY A 183 12.34 -9.41 -7.31
CA GLY A 183 13.25 -10.34 -7.99
C GLY A 183 14.51 -9.65 -8.52
N LYS A 184 14.37 -8.49 -9.17
CA LYS A 184 15.51 -7.69 -9.65
C LYS A 184 16.36 -7.13 -8.51
N LEU A 185 15.71 -6.66 -7.45
CA LEU A 185 16.39 -6.15 -6.26
C LEU A 185 17.11 -7.27 -5.52
N PHE A 186 16.46 -8.44 -5.35
CA PHE A 186 17.05 -9.65 -4.78
C PHE A 186 18.29 -10.09 -5.56
N VAL A 187 18.21 -10.18 -6.88
CA VAL A 187 19.36 -10.51 -7.72
C VAL A 187 20.49 -9.50 -7.55
N ARG A 188 20.18 -8.19 -7.49
CA ARG A 188 21.20 -7.14 -7.30
C ARG A 188 21.85 -7.25 -5.92
N ILE A 189 21.06 -7.40 -4.87
CA ILE A 189 21.49 -7.56 -3.48
C ILE A 189 22.38 -8.80 -3.33
N VAL A 190 21.95 -9.95 -3.86
CA VAL A 190 22.74 -11.19 -3.82
C VAL A 190 24.07 -10.98 -4.55
N LYS A 191 24.05 -10.30 -5.70
CA LYS A 191 25.27 -10.01 -6.47
C LYS A 191 26.23 -9.10 -5.71
N ASP A 192 25.71 -8.10 -5.01
CA ASP A 192 26.52 -7.17 -4.21
C ASP A 192 27.05 -7.85 -2.94
N ALA A 193 26.24 -8.67 -2.26
CA ALA A 193 26.68 -9.47 -1.11
C ALA A 193 27.76 -10.50 -1.48
N VAL A 194 27.64 -11.17 -2.64
CA VAL A 194 28.66 -12.09 -3.16
C VAL A 194 29.95 -11.35 -3.49
N LYS A 195 29.86 -10.15 -4.09
CA LYS A 195 31.03 -9.31 -4.36
C LYS A 195 31.72 -8.85 -3.07
N GLU A 196 30.97 -8.44 -2.07
CA GLU A 196 31.53 -8.01 -0.78
C GLU A 196 32.17 -9.19 -0.05
N GLY A 197 31.53 -10.36 -0.05
CA GLY A 197 32.13 -11.60 0.48
C GLY A 197 33.39 -12.03 -0.27
N ALA A 198 33.44 -11.86 -1.60
CA ALA A 198 34.63 -12.14 -2.41
C ALA A 198 35.78 -11.17 -2.09
N LYS A 199 35.50 -9.88 -1.88
CA LYS A 199 36.51 -8.89 -1.45
C LYS A 199 37.10 -9.24 -0.08
N GLU A 200 36.27 -9.69 0.86
CA GLU A 200 36.69 -10.09 2.20
C GLU A 200 37.56 -11.37 2.16
N ALA A 201 37.17 -12.34 1.32
CA ALA A 201 37.93 -13.56 1.09
C ALA A 201 39.29 -13.30 0.41
N ASP A 202 39.34 -12.39 -0.57
CA ASP A 202 40.60 -11.99 -1.21
C ASP A 202 41.53 -11.25 -0.25
N LYS A 203 40.99 -10.36 0.59
CA LYS A 203 41.78 -9.73 1.67
C LYS A 203 42.35 -10.77 2.64
N ALA A 204 41.53 -11.75 3.05
CA ALA A 204 41.97 -12.83 3.93
C ALA A 204 43.02 -13.73 3.26
N ARG A 205 42.89 -13.99 1.96
CA ARG A 205 43.86 -14.79 1.19
C ARG A 205 45.20 -14.06 1.05
N ILE A 206 45.18 -12.76 0.75
CA ILE A 206 46.38 -11.92 0.68
C ILE A 206 47.09 -11.85 2.05
N ALA A 207 46.34 -11.67 3.13
CA ALA A 207 46.89 -11.66 4.49
C ALA A 207 47.51 -13.02 4.88
N ALA A 208 46.86 -14.13 4.51
CA ALA A 208 47.40 -15.48 4.74
C ALA A 208 48.66 -15.78 3.90
N GLU A 209 48.72 -15.29 2.66
CA GLU A 209 49.90 -15.40 1.79
C GLU A 209 51.09 -14.61 2.37
N GLN A 210 50.83 -13.39 2.86
CA GLN A 210 51.82 -12.56 3.54
C GLN A 210 52.34 -13.21 4.82
N ALA A 211 51.46 -13.81 5.64
CA ALA A 211 51.85 -14.55 6.84
C ALA A 211 52.70 -15.79 6.52
N ARG A 212 52.37 -16.53 5.45
CA ARG A 212 53.17 -17.69 4.98
C ARG A 212 54.54 -17.27 4.45
N GLN A 213 54.61 -16.15 3.72
CA GLN A 213 55.89 -15.62 3.24
C GLN A 213 56.77 -15.12 4.40
N ALA A 214 56.18 -14.49 5.41
CA ALA A 214 56.88 -14.12 6.63
C ALA A 214 57.45 -15.36 7.35
N ALA A 215 56.64 -16.40 7.53
CA ALA A 215 57.07 -17.65 8.16
C ALA A 215 58.21 -18.35 7.39
N ARG A 216 58.17 -18.37 6.05
CA ARG A 216 59.26 -18.92 5.21
C ARG A 216 60.57 -18.14 5.36
N LYS A 217 60.49 -16.80 5.39
CA LYS A 217 61.68 -15.94 5.61
C LYS A 217 62.29 -16.18 6.99
N THR A 218 61.46 -16.28 8.03
CA THR A 218 61.91 -16.62 9.39
C THR A 218 62.57 -17.99 9.43
N GLY A 219 61.96 -19.01 8.81
CA GLY A 219 62.56 -20.35 8.71
C GLY A 219 63.92 -20.37 8.01
N ALA A 220 64.07 -19.63 6.91
CA ALA A 220 65.34 -19.52 6.20
C ALA A 220 66.44 -18.82 7.02
N ILE A 221 66.08 -17.80 7.82
CA ILE A 221 67.00 -17.11 8.72
C ILE A 221 67.46 -18.04 9.85
N VAL A 222 66.52 -18.77 10.46
CA VAL A 222 66.82 -19.74 11.53
C VAL A 222 67.70 -20.87 10.99
N GLN A 223 67.38 -21.43 9.82
CA GLN A 223 68.15 -22.50 9.22
C GLN A 223 69.56 -22.04 8.84
N LYS A 224 69.72 -20.81 8.34
CA LYS A 224 71.04 -20.21 8.09
C LYS A 224 71.85 -20.06 9.37
N ALA A 225 71.24 -19.54 10.44
CA ALA A 225 71.89 -19.40 11.75
C ALA A 225 72.28 -20.75 12.37
N GLU A 226 71.43 -21.78 12.22
CA GLU A 226 71.72 -23.15 12.63
C GLU A 226 72.91 -23.72 11.84
N THR A 227 72.96 -23.48 10.53
CA THR A 227 74.08 -23.90 9.69
C THR A 227 75.39 -23.21 10.11
N ASP A 228 75.33 -21.93 10.50
CA ASP A 228 76.51 -21.18 10.97
C ASP A 228 76.94 -21.58 12.39
N LEU A 229 76.00 -21.97 13.26
CA LEU A 229 76.29 -22.59 14.57
C LEU A 229 77.00 -23.93 14.40
N LEU A 230 76.52 -24.80 13.52
CA LEU A 230 77.11 -26.11 13.24
C LEU A 230 78.53 -26.01 12.66
N ARG A 231 78.86 -24.90 11.99
CA ARG A 231 80.22 -24.60 11.50
C ARG A 231 81.13 -23.93 12.54
N GLY A 232 80.66 -23.74 13.78
CA GLY A 232 81.44 -23.12 14.87
C GLY A 232 81.44 -21.59 14.89
N ASN A 233 80.65 -20.94 14.04
CA ASN A 233 80.63 -19.47 13.88
C ASN A 233 79.52 -18.82 14.72
N ALA A 234 79.55 -19.03 16.04
CA ALA A 234 78.49 -18.57 16.95
C ALA A 234 78.21 -17.06 16.89
N ARG A 235 79.22 -16.22 16.71
CA ARG A 235 79.03 -14.76 16.56
C ARG A 235 78.25 -14.40 15.29
N GLN A 236 78.45 -15.14 14.21
CA GLN A 236 77.76 -14.89 12.94
C GLN A 236 76.30 -15.38 13.02
N ALA A 237 76.06 -16.52 13.66
CA ALA A 237 74.70 -17.00 13.90
C ALA A 237 73.86 -16.05 14.77
N ILE A 238 74.48 -15.45 15.81
CA ILE A 238 73.81 -14.41 16.63
C ILE A 238 73.46 -13.18 15.78
N LYS A 239 74.37 -12.75 14.91
CA LYS A 239 74.14 -11.63 13.98
C LYS A 239 73.04 -11.94 12.96
N ASP A 240 72.97 -13.17 12.49
CA ASP A 240 71.95 -13.62 11.54
C ASP A 240 70.55 -13.71 12.17
N LEU A 241 70.46 -13.95 13.48
CA LEU A 241 69.20 -13.96 14.24
C LEU A 241 68.74 -12.56 14.72
N GLN A 242 69.62 -11.55 14.74
CA GLN A 242 69.26 -10.17 15.16
C GLN A 242 68.00 -9.60 14.47
N PRO A 243 67.74 -9.82 13.17
CA PRO A 243 66.54 -9.31 12.51
C PRO A 243 65.22 -9.91 13.00
N LEU A 244 65.23 -11.02 13.77
CA LEU A 244 64.03 -11.69 14.28
C LEU A 244 63.56 -11.16 15.65
N ILE A 245 64.41 -10.41 16.36
CA ILE A 245 64.12 -9.84 17.68
C ILE A 245 62.85 -8.95 17.69
N PRO A 246 62.55 -8.13 16.66
CA PRO A 246 61.32 -7.34 16.61
C PRO A 246 60.04 -8.15 16.28
N MET A 247 60.15 -9.39 15.78
CA MET A 247 59.01 -10.19 15.29
C MET A 247 58.26 -10.98 16.38
N VAL A 248 58.70 -10.94 17.65
CA VAL A 248 58.03 -11.63 18.78
C VAL A 248 56.73 -10.92 19.22
N ASN A 249 56.37 -9.80 18.60
CA ASN A 249 55.09 -9.14 18.87
C ASN A 249 54.35 -8.65 17.59
N PRO A 250 53.80 -9.53 16.74
CA PRO A 250 53.17 -9.15 15.48
C PRO A 250 51.64 -9.38 15.51
N PHE A 251 50.93 -8.81 16.49
CA PHE A 251 49.48 -8.63 16.38
C PHE A 251 49.14 -7.15 16.54
N PRO A 252 48.92 -6.38 15.45
CA PRO A 252 47.96 -5.29 15.56
C PRO A 252 46.63 -5.94 15.95
N ALA A 253 45.99 -5.42 16.99
CA ALA A 253 44.71 -5.89 17.50
C ALA A 253 43.73 -6.14 16.34
N ILE A 254 43.49 -7.41 16.03
CA ILE A 254 42.34 -7.83 15.23
C ILE A 254 41.13 -7.40 16.07
N PRO A 255 40.23 -6.51 15.60
CA PRO A 255 38.97 -6.32 16.29
C PRO A 255 38.27 -7.68 16.27
N ILE A 256 38.15 -8.29 17.44
CA ILE A 256 37.33 -9.47 17.67
C ILE A 256 35.90 -9.07 17.28
N ILE A 257 35.52 -9.34 16.04
CA ILE A 257 34.11 -9.43 15.68
C ILE A 257 33.62 -10.67 16.39
N ALA A 258 32.93 -10.43 17.50
CA ALA A 258 32.31 -11.45 18.32
C ALA A 258 31.32 -12.25 17.46
N ILE A 259 31.72 -13.46 17.08
CA ILE A 259 30.78 -14.54 16.80
C ILE A 259 30.30 -15.05 18.17
N ARG A 260 29.25 -14.44 18.71
CA ARG A 260 28.31 -15.07 19.66
C ARG A 260 27.03 -14.25 19.81
N ARG A 261 25.94 -14.86 19.30
CA ARG A 261 24.51 -14.50 19.36
C ARG A 261 24.04 -13.40 18.42
#